data_AF-A0A1G7T787-F1
#
_entry.id   AF-A0A1G7T787-F1
#
_cell.length_a   1.000
_cell.length_b   1.000
_cell.length_c   1.000
_cell.angle_alpha   90.00
_cell.angle_beta   90.00
_cell.angle_gamma   90.00
#
_symmetry.space_group_name_H-M   'P 1'
#
loop_
_entity.id
_entity.type
_entity.pdbx_description
1 polymer ?
#
loop_
_entity_poly.entity_id
_entity_poly.type
_entity_poly.pdbx_seq_one_letter_code
_entity_poly.pdbx_strand_id
1 'polypeptide(L)'
;MVRTVTPQIEQSAECGVTIADNPQPKPSPPNLPSYLLDPLENQSPDRLEAVATYASDLAAWKRHQRQSELETRRADDEIDEEEREQLEERGLSTDPSDYEDVPSSGAYITVKTTKQTADTEYRYYYWQWREGDSWKNEYIGPVNPKE
;
A
#
# COMPACT_ATOMS: atom_id res chain seq x y z
N MET A 1 28.19 -82.05 -25.76
CA MET A 1 26.77 -82.31 -26.05
C MET A 1 25.96 -81.44 -25.10
N VAL A 2 25.15 -80.55 -25.67
CA VAL A 2 24.33 -79.49 -25.05
C VAL A 2 23.55 -79.91 -23.80
N ARG A 3 23.48 -79.01 -22.80
CA ARG A 3 22.24 -78.59 -22.08
C ARG A 3 22.58 -77.58 -20.96
N THR A 4 22.28 -76.30 -21.22
CA THR A 4 21.17 -75.49 -20.67
C THR A 4 21.57 -74.70 -19.42
N VAL A 5 21.91 -73.42 -19.66
CA VAL A 5 22.01 -72.37 -18.66
C VAL A 5 20.61 -72.08 -18.11
N THR A 6 20.45 -72.22 -16.79
CA THR A 6 19.24 -71.80 -16.07
C THR A 6 19.46 -70.36 -15.59
N PRO A 7 18.56 -69.41 -15.85
CA PRO A 7 18.75 -68.04 -15.39
C PRO A 7 18.50 -67.91 -13.89
N GLN A 8 19.37 -67.14 -13.24
CA GLN A 8 19.32 -66.74 -11.85
C GLN A 8 18.13 -65.78 -11.66
N ILE A 9 17.18 -66.14 -10.81
CA ILE A 9 16.08 -65.24 -10.40
C ILE A 9 16.68 -64.22 -9.44
N GLU A 10 16.88 -62.99 -9.92
CA GLU A 10 17.14 -61.83 -9.06
C GLU A 10 15.88 -61.55 -8.24
N GLN A 11 15.99 -61.77 -6.95
CA GLN A 11 15.00 -61.38 -5.95
C GLN A 11 15.12 -59.87 -5.74
N SER A 12 14.48 -59.09 -6.60
CA SER A 12 14.32 -57.65 -6.39
C SER A 12 13.40 -57.44 -5.19
N ALA A 13 13.97 -56.94 -4.09
CA ALA A 13 13.22 -56.40 -2.98
C ALA A 13 12.37 -55.23 -3.48
N GLU A 14 11.06 -55.43 -3.58
CA GLU A 14 10.11 -54.34 -3.74
C GLU A 14 10.17 -53.48 -2.47
N CYS A 15 10.89 -52.37 -2.56
CA CYS A 15 10.83 -51.27 -1.61
C CYS A 15 9.37 -50.79 -1.51
N GLY A 16 8.66 -51.28 -0.49
CA GLY A 16 7.47 -50.62 0.03
C GLY A 16 7.86 -49.26 0.59
N VAL A 17 7.99 -48.24 -0.26
CA VAL A 17 7.97 -46.84 0.17
C VAL A 17 6.55 -46.56 0.61
N THR A 18 6.30 -46.71 1.91
CA THR A 18 5.11 -46.16 2.54
C THR A 18 5.22 -44.64 2.41
N ILE A 19 4.64 -44.06 1.35
CA ILE A 19 4.36 -42.63 1.31
C ILE A 19 3.42 -42.40 2.49
N ALA A 20 3.96 -41.89 3.59
CA ALA A 20 3.16 -41.34 4.66
C ALA A 20 2.44 -40.13 4.07
N ASP A 21 1.22 -40.35 3.59
CA ASP A 21 0.25 -39.31 3.29
C ASP A 21 -0.06 -38.61 4.62
N ASN A 22 0.75 -37.62 4.95
CA ASN A 22 0.49 -36.70 6.05
C ASN A 22 -0.24 -35.51 5.43
N PRO A 23 -1.58 -35.46 5.46
CA PRO A 23 -2.31 -34.35 4.86
C PRO A 23 -1.87 -33.06 5.55
N GLN A 24 -1.33 -32.13 4.77
CA GLN A 24 -1.04 -30.79 5.26
C GLN A 24 -2.37 -30.17 5.72
N PRO A 25 -2.46 -29.64 6.95
CA PRO A 25 -3.68 -29.04 7.44
C PRO A 25 -4.07 -27.83 6.59
N LYS A 26 -5.38 -27.64 6.38
CA LYS A 26 -5.91 -26.48 5.66
C LYS A 26 -5.41 -25.19 6.32
N PRO A 27 -4.91 -24.20 5.55
CA PRO A 27 -4.48 -22.92 6.10
C PRO A 27 -5.65 -22.16 6.74
N SER A 28 -5.36 -21.36 7.77
CA SER A 28 -6.35 -20.47 8.38
C SER A 28 -6.81 -19.40 7.38
N PRO A 29 -8.12 -19.13 7.27
CA PRO A 29 -8.64 -18.15 6.32
C PRO A 29 -8.20 -16.72 6.70
N PRO A 30 -7.92 -15.85 5.72
CA PRO A 30 -7.66 -14.44 5.97
C PRO A 30 -8.92 -13.71 6.44
N ASN A 31 -8.75 -12.51 7.00
CA ASN A 31 -9.87 -11.64 7.38
C ASN A 31 -10.53 -11.04 6.14
N LEU A 32 -11.34 -11.86 5.46
CA LEU A 32 -12.13 -11.51 4.29
C LEU A 32 -13.58 -11.95 4.51
N PRO A 33 -14.56 -11.24 3.92
CA PRO A 33 -15.95 -11.66 3.98
C PRO A 33 -16.16 -13.00 3.28
N SER A 34 -17.13 -13.78 3.75
CA SER A 34 -17.39 -15.14 3.26
C SER A 34 -17.65 -15.19 1.75
N TYR A 35 -18.30 -14.17 1.17
CA TYR A 35 -18.55 -14.11 -0.27
C TYR A 35 -17.28 -14.04 -1.13
N LEU A 36 -16.12 -13.73 -0.54
CA LEU A 36 -14.80 -13.83 -1.20
C LEU A 36 -14.09 -15.14 -0.85
N LEU A 37 -14.26 -15.65 0.36
CA LEU A 37 -13.62 -16.89 0.82
C LEU A 37 -14.24 -18.11 0.15
N ASP A 38 -15.56 -18.25 0.17
CA ASP A 38 -16.25 -19.44 -0.32
C ASP A 38 -15.91 -19.75 -1.79
N PRO A 39 -15.87 -18.77 -2.72
CA PRO A 39 -15.44 -19.05 -4.09
C PRO A 39 -13.98 -19.48 -4.20
N LEU A 40 -13.07 -18.94 -3.38
CA LEU A 40 -11.65 -19.30 -3.38
C LEU A 40 -11.45 -20.74 -2.90
N GLU A 41 -12.12 -21.13 -1.80
CA GLU A 41 -12.00 -22.49 -1.25
C GLU A 41 -12.49 -23.59 -2.20
N ASN A 42 -13.33 -23.23 -3.16
CA ASN A 42 -13.85 -24.13 -4.19
C ASN A 42 -13.07 -24.10 -5.51
N GLN A 43 -11.93 -23.38 -5.59
CA GLN A 43 -11.08 -23.37 -6.80
C GLN A 43 -10.07 -24.52 -6.80
N SER A 44 -9.63 -24.90 -8.01
CA SER A 44 -8.49 -25.79 -8.19
C SER A 44 -7.17 -25.08 -7.82
N PRO A 45 -6.10 -25.82 -7.49
CA PRO A 45 -4.79 -25.25 -7.18
C PRO A 45 -4.27 -24.28 -8.26
N ASP A 46 -4.32 -24.66 -9.54
CA ASP A 46 -3.84 -23.79 -10.64
C ASP A 46 -4.61 -22.46 -10.71
N ARG A 47 -5.90 -22.48 -10.42
CA ARG A 47 -6.72 -21.26 -10.39
C ARG A 47 -6.38 -20.40 -9.18
N LEU A 48 -6.10 -21.01 -8.03
CA LEU A 48 -5.65 -20.27 -6.84
C LEU A 48 -4.31 -19.58 -7.08
N GLU A 49 -3.37 -20.23 -7.78
CA GLU A 49 -2.09 -19.62 -8.17
C GLU A 49 -2.28 -18.43 -9.12
N ALA A 50 -3.16 -18.57 -10.12
CA ALA A 50 -3.51 -17.48 -11.03
C ALA A 50 -4.15 -16.30 -10.28
N VAL A 51 -5.05 -16.56 -9.34
CA VAL A 51 -5.67 -15.53 -8.50
C VAL A 51 -4.62 -14.85 -7.60
N ALA A 52 -3.72 -15.62 -6.99
CA ALA A 52 -2.65 -15.06 -6.14
C ALA A 52 -1.73 -14.12 -6.92
N THR A 53 -1.39 -14.48 -8.16
CA THR A 53 -0.59 -13.64 -9.07
C THR A 53 -1.34 -12.35 -9.39
N TYR A 54 -2.59 -12.47 -9.86
CA TYR A 54 -3.42 -11.31 -10.19
C TYR A 54 -3.65 -10.39 -8.99
N ALA A 55 -3.95 -10.94 -7.81
CA ALA A 55 -4.15 -10.16 -6.60
C ALA A 55 -2.89 -9.38 -6.18
N SER A 56 -1.71 -9.98 -6.38
CA SER A 56 -0.42 -9.33 -6.11
C SER A 56 -0.16 -8.18 -7.08
N ASP A 57 -0.39 -8.40 -8.37
CA ASP A 57 -0.27 -7.36 -9.42
C ASP A 57 -1.26 -6.23 -9.20
N LEU A 58 -2.52 -6.56 -8.88
CA LEU A 58 -3.56 -5.58 -8.57
C LEU A 58 -3.19 -4.74 -7.34
N ALA A 59 -2.62 -5.37 -6.31
CA ALA A 59 -2.15 -4.65 -5.13
C ALA A 59 -0.98 -3.72 -5.46
N ALA A 60 -0.02 -4.15 -6.27
CA ALA A 60 1.08 -3.31 -6.74
C ALA A 60 0.58 -2.10 -7.54
N TRP A 61 -0.30 -2.35 -8.52
CA TRP A 61 -0.92 -1.31 -9.34
C TRP A 61 -1.73 -0.31 -8.49
N LYS A 62 -2.53 -0.77 -7.53
CA LYS A 62 -3.29 0.11 -6.62
C LYS A 62 -2.38 0.98 -5.74
N ARG A 63 -1.24 0.45 -5.28
CA ARG A 63 -0.24 1.25 -4.53
C ARG A 63 0.37 2.33 -5.41
N HIS A 64 0.75 1.99 -6.65
CA HIS A 64 1.27 2.96 -7.61
C HIS A 64 0.24 4.03 -7.97
N GLN A 65 -1.01 3.66 -8.24
CA GLN A 65 -2.10 4.61 -8.47
C GLN A 65 -2.26 5.57 -7.30
N ARG A 66 -2.26 5.06 -6.06
CA ARG A 66 -2.33 5.90 -4.87
C ARG A 66 -1.15 6.87 -4.79
N GLN A 67 0.08 6.41 -5.06
CA GLN A 67 1.25 7.28 -5.07
C GLN A 67 1.14 8.38 -6.12
N SER A 68 0.74 8.03 -7.34
CA SER A 68 0.53 8.99 -8.42
C SER A 68 -0.56 10.02 -8.07
N GLU A 69 -1.69 9.58 -7.49
CA GLU A 69 -2.74 10.50 -7.02
C GLU A 69 -2.22 11.45 -5.92
N LEU A 70 -1.35 10.97 -5.03
CA LEU A 70 -0.72 11.80 -3.99
C LEU A 70 0.26 12.82 -4.59
N GLU A 71 1.07 12.40 -5.56
CA GLU A 71 2.01 13.30 -6.25
C GLU A 71 1.27 14.36 -7.05
N THR A 72 0.23 13.98 -7.81
CA THR A 72 -0.62 14.94 -8.54
C THR A 72 -1.28 15.91 -7.58
N ARG A 73 -1.89 15.41 -6.50
CA ARG A 73 -2.54 16.31 -5.53
C ARG A 73 -1.54 17.21 -4.81
N ARG A 74 -0.34 16.72 -4.49
CA ARG A 74 0.72 17.57 -3.96
C ARG A 74 1.09 18.65 -4.97
N ALA A 75 1.34 18.29 -6.23
CA ALA A 75 1.70 19.25 -7.26
C ALA A 75 0.63 20.34 -7.49
N ASP A 76 -0.66 20.01 -7.30
CA ASP A 76 -1.76 20.96 -7.44
C ASP A 76 -1.98 21.83 -6.19
N ASP A 77 -1.82 21.27 -4.98
CA ASP A 77 -2.17 21.92 -3.70
C ASP A 77 -0.96 22.53 -2.96
N GLU A 78 0.27 22.11 -3.29
CA GLU A 78 1.50 22.57 -2.63
C GLU A 78 1.77 24.04 -2.97
N ILE A 79 2.14 24.79 -1.93
CA ILE A 79 2.44 26.21 -2.07
C ILE A 79 3.76 26.41 -2.84
N ASP A 80 3.84 27.48 -3.62
CA ASP A 80 5.06 27.81 -4.36
C ASP A 80 6.15 28.42 -3.45
N GLU A 81 7.33 28.66 -4.02
CA GLU A 81 8.46 29.20 -3.25
C GLU A 81 8.19 30.61 -2.70
N GLU A 82 7.42 31.44 -3.43
CA GLU A 82 7.08 32.80 -2.96
C GLU A 82 6.15 32.73 -1.74
N GLU A 83 5.21 31.79 -1.72
CA GLU A 83 4.34 31.54 -0.57
C GLU A 83 5.13 30.93 0.62
N ARG A 84 6.16 30.13 0.36
CA ARG A 84 7.07 29.62 1.41
C ARG A 84 7.90 30.73 2.03
N GLU A 85 8.50 31.60 1.21
CA GLU A 85 9.24 32.77 1.71
C GLU A 85 8.35 33.67 2.57
N GLN A 86 7.09 33.91 2.16
CA GLN A 86 6.12 34.67 2.95
C GLN A 86 5.84 34.04 4.33
N LEU A 87 5.81 32.71 4.45
CA LEU A 87 5.67 32.04 5.74
C LEU A 87 6.90 32.30 6.63
N GLU A 88 8.10 32.17 6.08
CA GLU A 88 9.35 32.35 6.81
C GLU A 88 9.56 33.80 7.26
N GLU A 89 9.25 34.79 6.41
CA GLU A 89 9.29 36.22 6.77
C GLU A 89 8.38 36.54 7.96
N ARG A 90 7.30 35.78 8.13
CA ARG A 90 6.36 35.92 9.24
C ARG A 90 6.76 35.13 10.49
N GLY A 91 7.90 34.43 10.45
CA GLY A 91 8.38 33.58 11.53
C GLY A 91 7.60 32.27 11.68
N LEU A 92 6.89 31.83 10.64
CA LEU A 92 6.23 30.52 10.61
C LEU A 92 7.18 29.54 9.93
N SER A 93 7.55 28.46 10.63
CA SER A 93 8.49 27.49 10.08
C SER A 93 7.88 26.71 8.92
N THR A 94 8.68 26.51 7.86
CA THR A 94 8.38 25.60 6.75
C THR A 94 9.07 24.24 6.89
N ASP A 95 9.73 23.97 8.03
CA ASP A 95 10.27 22.65 8.37
C ASP A 95 9.21 21.85 9.15
N PRO A 96 8.81 20.65 8.68
CA PRO A 96 7.83 19.83 9.40
C PRO A 96 8.34 19.38 10.77
N SER A 97 9.65 19.32 11.00
CA SER A 97 10.27 18.90 12.26
C SER A 97 10.06 19.89 13.39
N ASP A 98 9.68 21.14 13.08
CA ASP A 98 9.32 22.16 14.07
C ASP A 98 7.89 22.00 14.61
N TYR A 99 7.14 21.00 14.11
CA TYR A 99 5.77 20.71 14.50
C TYR A 99 5.67 19.29 15.07
N GLU A 100 5.14 19.15 16.29
CA GLU A 100 5.11 17.87 17.04
C GLU A 100 4.34 16.74 16.31
N ASP A 101 3.22 17.08 15.68
CA ASP A 101 2.30 16.10 15.07
C ASP A 101 2.56 15.88 13.57
N VAL A 102 3.52 16.61 12.97
CA VAL A 102 3.79 16.55 11.53
C VAL A 102 4.93 15.56 11.27
N PRO A 103 4.73 14.55 10.39
CA PRO A 103 5.80 13.63 10.07
C PRO A 103 6.90 14.33 9.26
N SER A 104 8.16 14.02 9.59
CA SER A 104 9.34 14.55 8.90
C SER A 104 9.43 14.18 7.42
N SER A 105 8.70 13.16 6.97
CA SER A 105 8.66 12.74 5.57
C SER A 105 7.23 12.67 5.06
N GLY A 106 7.00 13.20 3.86
CA GLY A 106 5.73 13.07 3.15
C GLY A 106 4.68 14.13 3.49
N ALA A 107 4.92 14.97 4.50
CA ALA A 107 4.16 16.18 4.73
C ALA A 107 4.55 17.28 3.73
N TYR A 108 3.57 18.10 3.34
CA TYR A 108 3.75 19.27 2.48
C TYR A 108 2.79 20.37 2.93
N ILE A 109 3.12 21.63 2.64
CA ILE A 109 2.27 22.76 3.01
C ILE A 109 1.28 23.02 1.90
N THR A 110 0.02 23.21 2.27
CA THR A 110 -1.09 23.52 1.36
C THR A 110 -1.78 24.80 1.78
N VAL A 111 -2.34 25.51 0.80
CA VAL A 111 -3.19 26.68 1.03
C VAL A 111 -4.66 26.35 0.83
N LYS A 112 -5.51 26.72 1.79
CA LYS A 112 -6.96 26.57 1.66
C LYS A 112 -7.66 27.92 1.69
N THR A 113 -8.36 28.23 0.62
CA THR A 113 -9.25 29.38 0.54
C THR A 113 -10.62 29.03 1.13
N THR A 114 -11.01 29.73 2.19
CA THR A 114 -12.28 29.49 2.90
C THR A 114 -13.38 30.47 2.47
N LYS A 115 -13.00 31.68 2.09
CA LYS A 115 -13.92 32.70 1.59
C LYS A 115 -13.20 33.57 0.58
N GLN A 116 -13.79 33.71 -0.58
CA GLN A 116 -13.34 34.58 -1.66
C GLN A 116 -14.51 35.48 -2.06
N THR A 117 -14.35 36.79 -1.89
CA THR A 117 -15.25 37.82 -2.39
C THR A 117 -14.48 38.72 -3.36
N ALA A 118 -15.18 39.65 -4.02
CA ALA A 118 -14.53 40.62 -4.92
C ALA A 118 -13.45 41.45 -4.19
N ASP A 119 -13.59 41.63 -2.88
CA ASP A 119 -12.76 42.53 -2.07
C ASP A 119 -11.91 41.80 -1.00
N THR A 120 -12.10 40.49 -0.78
CA THR A 120 -11.45 39.79 0.33
C THR A 120 -11.22 38.31 0.05
N GLU A 121 -10.01 37.84 0.35
CA GLU A 121 -9.65 36.43 0.27
C GLU A 121 -9.07 35.94 1.60
N TYR A 122 -9.79 35.01 2.24
CA TYR A 122 -9.36 34.35 3.48
C TYR A 122 -8.75 33.00 3.16
N ARG A 123 -7.42 32.96 3.15
CA ARG A 123 -6.64 31.76 2.95
C ARG A 123 -5.94 31.35 4.24
N TYR A 124 -5.69 30.06 4.41
CA TYR A 124 -4.98 29.48 5.55
C TYR A 124 -3.97 28.45 5.08
N TYR A 125 -2.82 28.38 5.76
CA TYR A 125 -1.79 27.39 5.53
C TYR A 125 -1.97 26.19 6.45
N TYR A 126 -1.79 25.00 5.88
CA TYR A 126 -1.84 23.73 6.60
C TYR A 126 -0.70 22.83 6.16
N TRP A 127 -0.09 22.14 7.10
CA TRP A 127 0.59 20.89 6.81
C TRP A 127 -0.42 19.83 6.39
N GLN A 128 -0.08 19.01 5.41
CA GLN A 128 -0.92 17.93 4.93
C GLN A 128 -0.10 16.68 4.64
N TRP A 129 -0.57 15.52 5.10
CA TRP A 129 0.07 14.23 4.86
C TRP A 129 -0.94 13.08 4.90
N ARG A 130 -0.47 11.87 4.59
CA ARG A 130 -1.24 10.64 4.69
C ARG A 130 -0.86 9.82 5.90
N GLU A 131 -1.88 9.30 6.57
CA GLU A 131 -1.75 8.24 7.57
C GLU A 131 -2.71 7.12 7.17
N GLY A 132 -2.16 6.01 6.68
CA GLY A 132 -2.94 4.92 6.08
C GLY A 132 -3.80 5.42 4.91
N ASP A 133 -5.12 5.27 5.04
CA ASP A 133 -6.11 5.69 4.05
C ASP A 133 -6.76 7.05 4.35
N SER A 134 -6.34 7.75 5.40
CA SER A 134 -6.89 9.06 5.81
C SER A 134 -5.93 10.21 5.49
N TRP A 135 -6.50 11.38 5.21
CA TRP A 135 -5.76 12.64 5.15
C TRP A 135 -5.67 13.26 6.54
N LYS A 136 -4.47 13.73 6.89
CA LYS A 136 -4.22 14.49 8.11
C LYS A 136 -3.83 15.91 7.72
N ASN A 137 -4.13 16.85 8.61
CA ASN A 137 -3.70 18.22 8.46
C ASN A 137 -3.36 18.81 9.83
N GLU A 138 -2.37 19.71 9.83
CA GLU A 138 -2.01 20.52 10.99
C GLU A 138 -2.03 22.00 10.58
N TYR A 139 -2.56 22.85 11.43
CA TYR A 139 -2.73 24.26 11.12
C TYR A 139 -1.43 25.03 11.35
N ILE A 140 -1.03 25.86 10.37
CA ILE A 140 0.17 26.70 10.48
C ILE A 140 -0.22 28.15 10.83
N GLY A 141 -1.17 28.73 10.08
CA GLY A 141 -1.54 30.13 10.25
C GLY A 141 -2.43 30.68 9.13
N PRO A 142 -3.02 31.87 9.30
CA PRO A 142 -3.75 32.53 8.22
C PRO A 142 -2.76 33.07 7.17
N VAL A 143 -3.14 33.16 5.90
CA VAL A 143 -2.34 33.85 4.87
C VAL A 143 -2.43 35.37 5.07
N ASN A 144 -3.65 35.86 5.35
CA ASN A 144 -3.94 37.27 5.61
C ASN A 144 -4.48 37.44 7.05
N PRO A 145 -3.65 37.79 8.04
CA PRO A 145 -4.11 38.03 9.41
C PRO A 145 -4.86 39.37 9.62
N LYS A 146 -5.13 40.15 8.55
CA LYS A 146 -5.95 41.37 8.65
C LYS A 146 -7.44 40.97 8.56
N GLU A 147 -8.32 41.35 9.47
CA GLU A 147 -8.35 42.51 10.38
C GLU A 147 -8.32 42.16 11.87
#